data_AF-A0A699ZMK4-F1
#
_entry.id   AF-A0A699ZMK4-F1
#
_cell.length_a   1.000
_cell.length_b   1.000
_cell.length_c   1.000
_cell.angle_alpha   90.00
_cell.angle_beta   90.00
_cell.angle_gamma   90.00
#
_symmetry.space_group_name_H-M   'P 1'
#
loop_
_entity.id
_entity.type
_entity.pdbx_description
1 polymer ?
#
loop_
_entity_poly.entity_id
_entity_poly.type
_entity_poly.pdbx_seq_one_letter_code
_entity_poly.pdbx_strand_id
1 'polypeptide(L)'
;MEYEPGSYQALEIKQYPARSLRETAEGRYWRRFKTPSVVKQFGPVSHIDFCQVYPYNFAVTAATRVVVYNGHSRQVGRTFGRFKDTAYSGSFRSDGKLLVAGGQDGVVK
;
A
#
# COMPACT_ATOMS: atom_id res chain seq x y z
N MET A 1 -11.06 -53.10 -44.12
CA MET A 1 -10.98 -51.66 -44.41
C MET A 1 -10.00 -51.11 -43.40
N GLU A 2 -8.73 -51.02 -43.78
CA GLU A 2 -7.64 -50.63 -42.89
C GLU A 2 -7.77 -49.15 -42.53
N TYR A 3 -7.67 -48.85 -41.24
CA TYR A 3 -7.70 -47.48 -40.72
C TYR A 3 -6.27 -46.94 -40.74
N GLU A 4 -5.99 -45.99 -41.63
CA GLU A 4 -4.74 -45.22 -41.57
C GLU A 4 -4.91 -44.04 -40.61
N PRO A 5 -4.13 -43.98 -39.52
CA PRO A 5 -4.18 -42.83 -38.61
C PRO A 5 -3.62 -41.60 -39.32
N GLY A 6 -4.48 -40.62 -39.58
CA GLY A 6 -4.08 -39.36 -40.20
C GLY A 6 -2.94 -38.69 -39.44
N SER A 7 -1.84 -38.39 -40.14
CA SER A 7 -0.68 -37.75 -39.51
C SER A 7 -1.02 -36.32 -39.08
N TYR A 8 -0.84 -36.03 -37.80
CA TYR A 8 -1.02 -34.70 -37.25
C TYR A 8 0.29 -33.91 -37.39
N GLN A 9 0.26 -32.80 -38.10
CA GLN A 9 1.43 -31.92 -38.25
C GLN A 9 1.28 -30.74 -37.28
N ALA A 10 2.22 -30.63 -36.34
CA ALA A 10 2.22 -29.51 -35.40
C ALA A 10 2.41 -28.19 -36.16
N LEU A 11 1.49 -27.24 -35.97
CA LEU A 11 1.61 -25.90 -36.52
C LEU A 11 2.72 -25.14 -35.79
N GLU A 12 3.52 -24.37 -36.52
CA GLU A 12 4.48 -23.46 -35.90
C GLU A 12 3.74 -22.40 -35.09
N ILE A 13 4.08 -22.33 -33.80
CA ILE A 13 3.54 -21.31 -32.89
C ILE A 13 4.12 -19.96 -33.34
N LYS A 14 3.25 -19.08 -33.83
CA LYS A 14 3.62 -17.72 -34.24
C LYS A 14 4.20 -16.94 -33.06
N GLN A 15 5.53 -16.86 -32.99
CA GLN A 15 6.22 -16.04 -32.00
C GLN A 15 6.20 -14.58 -32.42
N TYR A 16 5.70 -13.72 -31.53
CA TYR A 16 5.81 -12.28 -31.66
C TYR A 16 7.16 -11.81 -31.11
N PRO A 17 7.77 -10.76 -31.68
CA PRO A 17 9.00 -10.19 -31.12
C PRO A 17 8.75 -9.77 -29.67
N ALA A 18 9.76 -9.97 -28.82
CA ALA A 18 9.70 -9.54 -27.44
C ALA A 18 9.33 -8.05 -27.38
N ARG A 19 8.24 -7.72 -26.67
CA ARG A 19 7.81 -6.34 -26.50
C ARG A 19 8.93 -5.60 -25.80
N SER A 20 9.68 -4.77 -26.51
CA SER A 20 10.63 -3.87 -25.87
C SER A 20 9.82 -2.96 -24.96
N LEU A 21 9.99 -3.11 -23.65
CA LEU A 21 9.46 -2.17 -22.68
C LEU A 21 10.20 -0.85 -22.91
N ARG A 22 9.66 -0.02 -23.80
CA ARG A 22 10.17 1.32 -24.03
C ARG A 22 10.06 2.06 -22.72
N GLU A 23 11.19 2.58 -22.25
CA GLU A 23 11.23 3.25 -20.96
C GLU A 23 10.43 4.57 -21.02
N THR A 24 9.24 4.56 -20.44
CA THR A 24 8.37 5.72 -20.36
C THR A 24 8.87 6.72 -19.31
N ALA A 25 8.40 7.97 -19.38
CA ALA A 25 8.72 8.98 -18.39
C ALA A 25 8.22 8.57 -16.99
N GLU A 26 7.06 7.92 -16.92
CA GLU A 26 6.46 7.37 -15.70
C GLU A 26 7.30 6.21 -15.16
N GLY A 27 7.78 5.32 -16.04
CA GLY A 27 8.67 4.23 -15.65
C GLY A 27 9.96 4.75 -15.01
N ARG A 28 10.55 5.82 -15.56
CA ARG A 28 11.68 6.51 -14.93
C ARG A 28 11.31 7.16 -13.61
N TYR A 29 10.14 7.82 -13.52
CA TYR A 29 9.67 8.49 -12.31
C TYR A 29 9.50 7.50 -11.15
N TRP A 30 8.74 6.42 -11.34
CA TRP A 30 8.48 5.43 -10.30
C TRP A 30 9.74 4.66 -9.89
N ARG A 31 10.70 4.47 -10.79
CA ARG A 31 11.99 3.83 -10.46
C ARG A 31 12.88 4.68 -9.54
N ARG A 32 12.59 5.98 -9.36
CA ARG A 32 13.32 6.84 -8.42
C ARG A 32 13.06 6.47 -6.96
N PHE A 33 11.94 5.81 -6.64
CA PHE A 33 11.61 5.35 -5.29
C PHE A 33 12.38 4.07 -4.93
N LYS A 34 13.68 4.21 -4.63
CA LYS A 34 14.60 3.06 -4.46
C LYS A 34 14.72 2.51 -3.05
N THR A 35 14.44 3.32 -2.02
CA THR A 35 14.73 2.96 -0.62
C THR A 35 13.44 2.73 0.16
N PRO A 36 12.86 1.51 0.11
CA PRO A 36 11.71 1.15 0.93
C PRO A 36 12.12 1.04 2.40
N SER A 37 11.30 1.57 3.29
CA SER A 37 11.41 1.35 4.73
C SER A 37 10.40 0.29 5.15
N VAL A 38 10.89 -0.87 5.62
CA VAL A 38 10.04 -1.94 6.14
C VAL A 38 9.98 -1.82 7.66
N VAL A 39 8.80 -1.48 8.19
CA VAL A 39 8.58 -1.30 9.62
C VAL A 39 7.57 -2.33 10.10
N LYS A 40 7.93 -3.09 11.14
CA LYS A 40 7.02 -4.06 11.76
C LYS A 40 5.90 -3.33 12.50
N GLN A 41 4.66 -3.73 12.21
CA GLN A 41 3.46 -3.21 12.85
C GLN A 41 2.91 -4.20 13.88
N PHE A 42 2.02 -3.73 14.75
CA PHE A 42 1.38 -4.54 15.78
C PHE A 42 0.36 -5.55 15.24
N GLY A 43 -0.13 -5.32 14.01
CA GLY A 43 -1.05 -6.21 13.32
C GLY A 43 -1.25 -5.76 11.87
N PRO A 44 -2.29 -6.28 11.19
CA PRO A 44 -2.63 -5.86 9.83
C PRO A 44 -2.89 -4.36 9.78
N VAL A 45 -2.32 -3.69 8.77
CA VAL A 45 -2.56 -2.28 8.51
C VAL A 45 -3.92 -2.14 7.83
N SER A 46 -4.84 -1.43 8.47
CA SER A 46 -6.21 -1.21 7.98
C SER A 46 -6.33 0.08 7.17
N HIS A 47 -5.62 1.13 7.57
CA HIS A 47 -5.69 2.44 6.92
C HIS A 47 -4.39 3.21 7.04
N ILE A 48 -4.09 4.05 6.05
CA ILE A 48 -2.99 5.01 6.07
C ILE A 48 -3.52 6.36 5.61
N ASP A 49 -3.31 7.40 6.39
CA ASP A 49 -3.69 8.77 6.02
C ASP A 49 -2.52 9.74 6.12
N PHE A 50 -2.42 10.67 5.17
CA PHE A 50 -1.38 11.69 5.13
C PHE A 50 -1.93 13.05 5.53
N CYS A 51 -1.27 13.70 6.48
CA CYS A 51 -1.54 15.09 6.80
C CYS A 51 -1.17 15.96 5.59
N GLN A 52 -2.09 16.82 5.17
CA GLN A 52 -1.89 17.74 4.04
C GLN A 52 -1.03 18.96 4.41
N VAL A 53 -0.66 19.10 5.69
CA VAL A 53 0.14 20.21 6.20
C VAL A 53 1.56 19.74 6.48
N TYR A 54 2.54 20.57 6.12
CA TYR A 54 3.95 20.33 6.45
C TYR A 54 4.12 20.06 7.96
N PRO A 55 4.83 19.00 8.39
CA PRO A 55 5.81 18.21 7.62
C PRO A 55 5.27 16.94 6.94
N TYR A 56 3.97 16.92 6.58
CA TYR A 56 3.31 15.79 5.90
C TYR A 56 3.42 14.48 6.68
N ASN A 57 3.21 14.56 7.99
CA ASN A 57 3.13 13.38 8.85
C ASN A 57 2.02 12.45 8.38
N PHE A 58 2.18 11.16 8.61
CA PHE A 58 1.19 10.17 8.20
C PHE A 58 0.81 9.26 9.36
N ALA A 59 -0.47 8.92 9.44
CA ALA A 59 -1.04 8.06 10.44
C ALA A 59 -1.23 6.68 9.82
N VAL A 60 -0.70 5.65 10.48
CA VAL A 60 -0.87 4.25 10.12
C VAL A 60 -1.73 3.62 11.19
N THR A 61 -2.88 3.13 10.80
CA THR A 61 -3.79 2.38 11.68
C THR A 61 -3.51 0.90 11.51
N ALA A 62 -3.20 0.21 12.61
CA ALA A 62 -2.93 -1.21 12.64
C ALA A 62 -3.42 -1.84 13.94
N ALA A 63 -4.29 -2.86 13.82
CA ALA A 63 -4.98 -3.50 14.94
C ALA A 63 -5.61 -2.45 15.89
N THR A 64 -5.32 -2.48 17.19
CA THR A 64 -5.89 -1.58 18.21
C THR A 64 -5.12 -0.26 18.36
N ARG A 65 -4.30 0.13 17.36
CA ARG A 65 -3.40 1.28 17.47
C ARG A 65 -3.40 2.15 16.22
N VAL A 66 -3.21 3.45 16.44
CA VAL A 66 -2.90 4.42 15.40
C VAL A 66 -1.52 5.01 15.68
N VAL A 67 -0.59 4.85 14.75
CA VAL A 67 0.80 5.29 14.87
C VAL A 67 1.02 6.45 13.90
N VAL A 68 1.43 7.60 14.42
CA VAL A 68 1.79 8.77 13.62
C VAL A 68 3.29 8.77 13.38
N TYR A 69 3.66 8.73 12.12
CA TYR A 69 5.04 8.80 11.63
C TYR A 69 5.35 10.20 11.10
N ASN A 70 6.61 10.59 11.25
CA ASN A 70 7.11 11.82 10.66
C ASN A 70 7.28 11.66 9.13
N GLY A 71 6.76 12.60 8.34
CA GLY A 71 6.83 12.54 6.87
C GLY A 71 8.25 12.60 6.30
N HIS A 72 9.18 13.25 7.03
CA HIS A 72 10.57 13.41 6.61
C HIS A 72 11.47 12.30 7.17
N SER A 73 11.51 12.11 8.49
CA SER A 73 12.41 11.14 9.13
C SER A 73 11.88 9.70 9.12
N ARG A 74 10.58 9.50 8.83
CA ARG A 74 9.88 8.19 8.87
C ARG A 74 9.95 7.52 10.25
N GLN A 75 10.29 8.27 11.29
CA GLN A 75 10.31 7.78 12.66
C GLN A 75 8.93 7.92 13.31
N VAL A 76 8.66 7.06 14.29
CA VAL A 76 7.43 7.13 15.09
C VAL A 76 7.46 8.40 15.94
N GLY A 77 6.51 9.31 15.70
CA GLY A 77 6.34 10.50 16.51
C GLY A 77 5.42 10.25 17.70
N ARG A 78 4.27 9.63 17.46
CA ARG A 78 3.26 9.39 18.51
C ARG A 78 2.47 8.11 18.22
N THR A 79 2.09 7.41 19.28
CA THR A 79 1.24 6.21 19.19
C THR A 79 0.00 6.39 20.06
N PHE A 80 -1.16 6.15 19.48
CA PHE A 80 -2.45 6.12 20.15
C PHE A 80 -2.91 4.68 20.28
N GLY A 81 -2.99 4.18 21.51
CA GLY A 81 -3.43 2.80 21.81
C GLY A 81 -4.67 2.73 22.70
N ARG A 82 -5.44 3.82 22.81
CA ARG A 82 -6.61 3.91 23.69
C ARG A 82 -7.89 3.37 23.03
N PHE A 83 -7.77 2.30 22.26
CA PHE A 83 -8.91 1.63 21.61
C PHE A 83 -9.20 0.33 22.37
N LYS A 84 -10.48 0.09 22.66
CA LYS A 84 -10.91 -1.13 23.36
C LYS A 84 -10.79 -2.35 22.43
N ASP A 85 -10.98 -2.11 21.14
CA ASP A 85 -10.94 -3.10 20.07
C ASP A 85 -10.20 -2.50 18.86
N THR A 86 -10.26 -3.17 17.71
CA THR A 86 -9.58 -2.81 16.47
C THR A 86 -9.95 -1.39 16.02
N ALA A 87 -8.94 -0.58 15.72
CA ALA A 87 -9.10 0.71 15.05
C ALA A 87 -9.14 0.47 13.53
N TYR A 88 -10.16 1.03 12.87
CA TYR A 88 -10.36 0.84 11.44
C TYR A 88 -9.66 1.90 10.60
N SER A 89 -9.82 3.16 10.97
CA SER A 89 -9.24 4.28 10.23
C SER A 89 -8.84 5.39 11.19
N GLY A 90 -7.72 6.04 10.87
CA GLY A 90 -7.31 7.30 11.45
C GLY A 90 -7.21 8.32 10.32
N SER A 91 -7.78 9.51 10.49
CA SER A 91 -7.73 10.58 9.49
C SER A 91 -7.44 11.94 10.09
N PHE A 92 -6.55 12.68 9.44
CA PHE A 92 -6.19 14.05 9.80
C PHE A 92 -7.26 15.02 9.36
N ARG A 93 -7.50 16.02 10.21
CA ARG A 93 -8.21 17.21 9.78
C ARG A 93 -7.36 18.00 8.78
N SER A 94 -8.01 18.76 7.89
CA SER A 94 -7.35 19.58 6.87
C SER A 94 -6.30 20.57 7.41
N ASP A 95 -6.43 21.01 8.66
CA ASP A 95 -5.46 21.90 9.30
C ASP A 95 -4.26 21.17 9.94
N GLY A 96 -4.26 19.83 9.94
CA GLY A 96 -3.19 18.98 10.48
C GLY A 96 -3.07 18.95 12.00
N LYS A 97 -3.98 19.60 12.73
CA LYS A 97 -3.89 19.75 14.20
C LYS A 97 -4.65 18.69 14.98
N LEU A 98 -5.59 18.02 14.32
CA LEU A 98 -6.41 16.96 14.90
C LEU A 98 -6.31 15.69 14.05
N LEU A 99 -6.38 14.56 14.73
CA LEU A 99 -6.49 13.23 14.16
C LEU A 99 -7.71 12.57 14.79
N VAL A 100 -8.61 12.08 13.95
CA VAL A 100 -9.81 11.35 14.34
C VAL A 100 -9.60 9.87 14.03
N ALA A 101 -10.04 8.96 14.89
CA ALA A 101 -9.93 7.54 14.65
C ALA A 101 -11.18 6.76 15.07
N GLY A 102 -11.68 5.91 14.17
CA GLY A 102 -12.84 5.05 14.42
C GLY A 102 -12.45 3.67 14.94
N GLY A 103 -13.07 3.25 16.04
CA GLY A 103 -12.94 1.89 16.61
C GLY A 103 -14.09 0.96 16.23
N GLN A 104 -13.85 -0.35 16.32
CA GLN A 104 -14.85 -1.40 16.13
C GLN A 104 -15.97 -1.36 17.18
N ASP A 105 -15.73 -0.74 18.33
CA ASP A 105 -16.74 -0.47 19.37
C ASP A 105 -17.79 0.58 18.95
N GLY A 106 -17.71 1.12 17.74
CA GLY A 106 -18.58 2.18 17.24
C GLY A 106 -18.25 3.56 17.82
N VAL A 107 -17.14 3.68 18.56
CA VAL A 107 -16.71 4.94 19.16
C VAL A 107 -15.64 5.58 18.28
N VAL A 108 -15.85 6.86 17.98
CA VAL A 108 -14.88 7.71 17.29
C VAL A 108 -14.13 8.53 18.34
N LYS A 109 -12.80 8.50 18.29
CA LYS A 109 -11.89 9.19 19.21
C LYS A 109 -11.04 10.22 18.51
#